data_AF-A0A2U8QV67-F1
#
_entry.id   AF-A0A2U8QV67-F1
#
_cell.length_a   1.000
_cell.length_b   1.000
_cell.length_c   1.000
_cell.angle_alpha   90.00
_cell.angle_beta   90.00
_cell.angle_gamma   90.00
#
_symmetry.space_group_name_H-M   'P 1'
#
loop_
_entity.id
_entity.type
_entity.pdbx_description
1 polymer ?
#
loop_
_entity_poly.entity_id
_entity_poly.type
_entity_poly.pdbx_seq_one_letter_code
_entity_poly.pdbx_strand_id
1 'polypeptide(L)'
;MKKVLILLLLSFSVLSFSQKVKFKKGNVLIDGVEVYKYENEGSTMTLSTLGGEEFVSFLSTSYEVPNPARSQPGGHNYPATLKKYVVTVRFLESGKELFTDLSSKEIAKAINKSELVSEDGSIDEEKLDKFINKYNNETLKLKIY
;
A
#
# COMPACT_ATOMS: atom_id res chain seq x y z
N MET A 1 -4.82 -48.29 0.59
CA MET A 1 -5.29 -47.19 1.47
C MET A 1 -4.28 -46.05 1.61
N LYS A 2 -2.96 -46.31 1.80
CA LYS A 2 -1.93 -45.25 1.92
C LYS A 2 -1.78 -44.31 0.71
N LYS A 3 -2.09 -44.80 -0.51
CA LYS A 3 -1.99 -44.01 -1.76
C LYS A 3 -3.10 -42.96 -1.92
N VAL A 4 -4.26 -43.15 -1.28
CA VAL A 4 -5.40 -42.21 -1.37
C VAL A 4 -5.16 -40.98 -0.48
N LEU A 5 -4.48 -41.16 0.66
CA LEU A 5 -4.15 -40.07 1.58
C LEU A 5 -3.20 -39.04 0.96
N ILE A 6 -2.25 -39.50 0.14
CA ILE A 6 -1.27 -38.64 -0.55
C ILE A 6 -1.95 -37.75 -1.61
N LEU A 7 -2.96 -38.29 -2.31
CA LEU A 7 -3.71 -37.54 -3.32
C LEU A 7 -4.57 -36.43 -2.68
N LEU A 8 -5.12 -36.68 -1.47
CA LEU A 8 -5.93 -35.71 -0.73
C LEU A 8 -5.11 -34.55 -0.15
N LEU A 9 -3.85 -34.81 0.23
CA LEU A 9 -2.93 -33.79 0.76
C LEU A 9 -2.40 -32.82 -0.31
N LEU A 10 -2.32 -33.27 -1.57
CA LEU A 10 -1.91 -32.42 -2.71
C LEU A 10 -3.00 -31.45 -3.18
N SER A 11 -4.28 -31.75 -2.93
CA SER A 11 -5.40 -30.90 -3.35
C SER A 11 -5.60 -29.64 -2.50
N PHE A 12 -5.05 -29.56 -1.28
CA PHE A 12 -5.17 -28.39 -0.41
C PHE A 12 -4.08 -27.33 -0.61
N SER A 13 -3.08 -27.59 -1.45
CA SER A 13 -1.90 -26.72 -1.60
C SER A 13 -2.13 -25.46 -2.46
N VAL A 14 -3.31 -25.30 -3.08
CA VAL A 14 -3.56 -24.26 -4.10
C VAL A 14 -4.47 -23.11 -3.66
N LEU A 15 -4.93 -23.10 -2.40
CA LEU A 15 -5.74 -21.98 -1.88
C LEU A 15 -4.86 -20.87 -1.28
N SER A 16 -3.88 -20.39 -2.04
CA SER A 16 -3.23 -19.11 -1.74
C SER A 16 -4.15 -17.98 -2.19
N PHE A 17 -5.15 -17.65 -1.37
CA PHE A 17 -6.02 -16.50 -1.60
C PHE A 17 -5.24 -15.21 -1.36
N SER A 18 -4.50 -14.76 -2.36
CA SER A 18 -3.96 -13.41 -2.36
C SER A 18 -5.10 -12.42 -2.58
N GLN A 19 -5.43 -11.63 -1.54
CA GLN A 19 -6.48 -10.61 -1.66
C GLN A 19 -6.17 -9.66 -2.81
N LYS A 20 -7.09 -9.55 -3.76
CA LYS A 20 -6.95 -8.77 -5.00
C LYS A 20 -7.49 -7.37 -4.80
N VAL A 21 -6.60 -6.38 -4.82
CA VAL A 21 -6.97 -4.96 -4.67
C VAL A 21 -7.06 -4.26 -6.03
N LYS A 22 -8.15 -3.55 -6.27
CA LYS A 22 -8.41 -2.76 -7.48
C LYS A 22 -8.90 -1.37 -7.14
N PHE A 23 -8.38 -0.38 -7.85
CA PHE A 23 -8.87 1.00 -7.83
C PHE A 23 -9.64 1.19 -9.14
N LYS A 24 -10.94 1.46 -9.08
CA LYS A 24 -11.79 1.58 -10.28
C LYS A 24 -12.93 2.55 -10.03
N LYS A 25 -13.09 3.55 -10.91
CA LYS A 25 -14.20 4.52 -10.90
C LYS A 25 -14.44 5.17 -9.51
N GLY A 26 -13.38 5.62 -8.84
CA GLY A 26 -13.48 6.24 -7.51
C GLY A 26 -13.68 5.27 -6.34
N ASN A 27 -13.73 3.95 -6.59
CA ASN A 27 -13.87 2.93 -5.54
C ASN A 27 -12.61 2.06 -5.42
N VAL A 28 -12.30 1.67 -4.18
CA VAL A 28 -11.33 0.62 -3.85
C VAL A 28 -12.10 -0.67 -3.63
N LEU A 29 -11.77 -1.68 -4.42
CA LEU A 29 -12.34 -3.01 -4.32
C LEU A 29 -11.28 -3.99 -3.81
N ILE A 30 -11.60 -4.71 -2.73
CA ILE A 30 -10.79 -5.81 -2.20
C ILE A 30 -11.57 -7.10 -2.41
N ASP A 31 -10.99 -8.02 -3.16
CA ASP A 31 -11.63 -9.27 -3.57
C ASP A 31 -12.99 -9.09 -4.28
N GLY A 32 -13.15 -7.93 -4.93
CA GLY A 32 -14.36 -7.58 -5.67
C GLY A 32 -15.44 -6.89 -4.82
N VAL A 33 -15.24 -6.74 -3.52
CA VAL A 33 -16.12 -6.01 -2.62
C VAL A 33 -15.63 -4.57 -2.49
N GLU A 34 -16.53 -3.59 -2.62
CA GLU A 34 -16.21 -2.19 -2.37
C GLU A 34 -15.98 -1.97 -0.87
N VAL A 35 -14.80 -1.44 -0.53
CA VAL A 35 -14.40 -1.22 0.87
C VAL A 35 -14.21 0.26 1.18
N TYR A 36 -13.68 1.03 0.23
CA TYR A 36 -13.39 2.45 0.38
C TYR A 36 -13.71 3.19 -0.90
N LYS A 37 -13.87 4.51 -0.78
CA LYS A 37 -13.79 5.44 -1.90
C LYS A 37 -12.38 6.03 -1.97
N TYR A 38 -11.98 6.48 -3.15
CA TYR A 38 -10.75 7.24 -3.32
C TYR A 38 -10.94 8.40 -4.27
N GLU A 39 -10.24 9.49 -4.00
CA GLU A 39 -10.16 10.67 -4.85
C GLU A 39 -8.70 11.03 -5.06
N ASN A 40 -8.36 11.48 -6.27
CA ASN A 40 -7.02 11.92 -6.63
C ASN A 40 -7.03 13.42 -6.91
N GLU A 41 -6.18 14.16 -6.23
CA GLU A 41 -5.92 15.58 -6.47
C GLU A 41 -4.41 15.79 -6.65
N GLY A 42 -3.97 15.89 -7.91
CA GLY A 42 -2.56 16.05 -8.23
C GLY A 42 -1.70 14.88 -7.76
N SER A 43 -0.77 15.14 -6.83
CA SER A 43 0.11 14.15 -6.20
C SER A 43 -0.49 13.50 -4.95
N THR A 44 -1.68 13.93 -4.54
CA THR A 44 -2.37 13.48 -3.35
C THR A 44 -3.51 12.54 -3.72
N MET A 45 -3.66 11.45 -2.98
CA MET A 45 -4.83 10.59 -3.04
C MET A 45 -5.43 10.47 -1.65
N THR A 46 -6.73 10.67 -1.51
CA THR A 46 -7.44 10.52 -0.24
C THR A 46 -8.30 9.27 -0.29
N LEU A 47 -8.36 8.50 0.79
CA LEU A 47 -9.35 7.44 0.96
C LEU A 47 -10.41 7.88 1.96
N SER A 48 -11.64 7.49 1.65
CA SER A 48 -12.80 7.70 2.51
C SER A 48 -13.61 6.42 2.68
N THR A 49 -14.40 6.37 3.76
CA THR A 49 -15.39 5.30 3.97
C THR A 49 -16.42 5.32 2.85
N LEU A 50 -17.22 4.25 2.75
CA LEU A 50 -18.35 4.25 1.81
C LEU A 50 -19.37 5.36 2.12
N GLY A 51 -19.45 5.78 3.39
CA GLY A 51 -20.24 6.94 3.84
C GLY A 51 -19.68 8.30 3.42
N GLY A 52 -18.42 8.35 2.96
CA GLY A 52 -17.76 9.57 2.49
C GLY A 52 -16.89 10.27 3.54
N GLU A 53 -16.62 9.62 4.67
CA GLU A 53 -15.72 10.16 5.70
C GLU A 53 -14.28 9.88 5.34
N GLU A 54 -13.49 10.93 5.12
CA GLU A 54 -12.07 10.83 4.80
C GLU A 54 -11.27 10.45 6.04
N PHE A 55 -10.43 9.42 5.94
CA PHE A 55 -9.66 8.93 7.08
C PHE A 55 -8.15 8.90 6.83
N VAL A 56 -7.70 8.88 5.57
CA VAL A 56 -6.27 8.84 5.24
C VAL A 56 -5.96 9.54 3.92
N SER A 57 -4.83 10.24 3.88
CA SER A 57 -4.29 10.87 2.67
C SER A 57 -2.90 10.33 2.34
N PHE A 58 -2.64 10.13 1.06
CA PHE A 58 -1.39 9.61 0.52
C PHE A 58 -0.76 10.70 -0.34
N LEU A 59 0.45 11.15 -0.01
CA LEU A 59 1.22 12.07 -0.83
C LEU A 59 2.38 11.32 -1.49
N SER A 60 2.43 11.31 -2.82
CA SER A 60 3.55 10.68 -3.54
C SER A 60 4.61 11.73 -3.90
N THR A 61 5.80 11.58 -3.34
CA THR A 61 6.96 12.42 -3.60
C THR A 61 8.04 11.61 -4.28
N SER A 62 8.66 12.15 -5.32
CA SER A 62 9.72 11.46 -6.04
C SER A 62 11.11 11.98 -5.73
N TYR A 63 12.09 11.09 -5.76
CA TYR A 63 13.51 11.41 -5.66
C TYR A 63 14.32 10.63 -6.70
N GLU A 64 15.54 11.10 -6.98
CA GLU A 64 16.43 10.48 -7.95
C GLU A 64 17.53 9.65 -7.28
N VAL A 65 17.82 8.48 -7.84
CA VAL A 65 18.95 7.64 -7.44
C VAL A 65 19.82 7.30 -8.64
N PRO A 66 21.13 7.05 -8.47
CA PRO A 66 21.99 6.61 -9.57
C PRO A 66 21.44 5.36 -10.26
N ASN A 67 21.50 5.34 -11.59
CA ASN A 67 21.07 4.18 -12.36
C ASN A 67 22.22 3.14 -12.46
N PRO A 68 22.12 1.96 -11.81
CA PRO A 68 23.19 0.97 -11.84
C PRO A 68 23.43 0.39 -13.25
N ALA A 69 22.43 0.45 -14.14
CA ALA A 69 22.57 -0.01 -15.53
C ALA A 69 23.53 0.88 -16.34
N ARG A 70 23.71 2.15 -15.94
CA ARG A 70 24.60 3.08 -16.63
C ARG A 70 26.08 2.76 -16.44
N SER A 71 26.43 2.13 -15.33
CA SER A 71 27.80 1.69 -15.03
C SER A 71 28.21 0.39 -15.74
N GLN A 72 27.27 -0.27 -16.45
CA GLN A 72 27.51 -1.52 -17.17
C GLN A 72 28.02 -1.23 -18.61
N PRO A 73 28.73 -2.18 -19.26
CA PRO A 73 29.07 -2.05 -20.68
C PRO A 73 27.82 -1.80 -21.54
N GLY A 74 27.85 -0.76 -22.38
CA GLY A 74 26.66 -0.32 -23.15
C GLY A 74 25.66 0.55 -22.38
N GLY A 75 25.98 0.88 -21.13
CA GLY A 75 25.13 1.64 -20.20
C GLY A 75 24.84 3.10 -20.59
N HIS A 76 25.58 3.67 -21.55
CA HIS A 76 25.45 5.07 -21.98
C HIS A 76 24.07 5.41 -22.57
N ASN A 77 23.31 4.41 -23.02
CA ASN A 77 21.94 4.58 -23.53
C ASN A 77 20.89 4.65 -22.41
N TYR A 78 21.26 4.40 -21.16
CA TYR A 78 20.35 4.48 -20.01
C TYR A 78 20.44 5.84 -19.33
N PRO A 79 19.34 6.34 -18.74
CA PRO A 79 19.34 7.61 -18.01
C PRO A 79 20.33 7.57 -16.83
N ALA A 80 20.86 8.75 -16.45
CA ALA A 80 21.80 8.91 -15.32
C ALA A 80 21.22 8.38 -14.02
N THR A 81 19.96 8.69 -13.82
CA THR A 81 19.23 8.47 -12.59
C THR A 81 17.95 7.69 -12.86
N LEU A 82 17.48 7.02 -11.83
CA LEU A 82 16.16 6.41 -11.77
C LEU A 82 15.30 7.22 -10.81
N LYS A 83 14.06 7.48 -11.24
CA LYS A 83 13.05 8.09 -10.39
C LYS A 83 12.48 7.03 -9.44
N LYS A 84 12.56 7.30 -8.14
CA LYS A 84 11.96 6.52 -7.06
C LYS A 84 10.87 7.35 -6.39
N TYR A 85 9.96 6.69 -5.69
CA TYR A 85 8.84 7.34 -5.01
C TYR A 85 8.84 6.97 -3.53
N VAL A 86 8.48 7.94 -2.71
CA VAL A 86 8.08 7.78 -1.32
C VAL A 86 6.62 8.18 -1.24
N VAL A 87 5.84 7.41 -0.51
CA VAL A 87 4.46 7.73 -0.16
C VAL A 87 4.46 8.12 1.31
N THR A 88 4.07 9.36 1.58
CA THR A 88 3.70 9.80 2.93
C THR A 88 2.23 9.46 3.13
N VAL A 89 1.94 8.60 4.11
CA VAL A 89 0.58 8.22 4.48
C VAL A 89 0.24 8.95 5.78
N ARG A 90 -0.75 9.83 5.74
CA ARG A 90 -1.21 10.61 6.89
C ARG A 90 -2.62 10.20 7.27
N PHE A 91 -2.77 9.73 8.50
CA PHE A 91 -4.06 9.42 9.11
C PHE A 91 -4.68 10.71 9.64
N LEU A 92 -5.88 11.04 9.14
CA LEU A 92 -6.43 12.40 9.26
C LEU A 92 -6.88 12.72 10.69
N GLU A 93 -7.55 11.79 11.36
CA GLU A 93 -8.05 11.96 12.73
C GLU A 93 -6.90 12.13 13.74
N SER A 94 -5.89 11.25 13.68
CA SER A 94 -4.77 11.23 14.64
C SER A 94 -3.64 12.18 14.29
N GLY A 95 -3.54 12.59 13.01
CA GLY A 95 -2.43 13.35 12.47
C GLY A 95 -1.11 12.56 12.36
N LYS A 96 -1.10 11.26 12.71
CA LYS A 96 0.09 10.42 12.59
C LYS A 96 0.44 10.14 11.14
N GLU A 97 1.73 10.01 10.87
CA GLU A 97 2.27 9.81 9.54
C GLU A 97 3.21 8.60 9.50
N LEU A 98 3.30 7.98 8.32
CA LEU A 98 4.39 7.06 7.99
C LEU A 98 4.91 7.32 6.58
N PHE A 99 6.14 6.87 6.34
CA PHE A 99 6.82 6.96 5.05
C PHE A 99 7.06 5.56 4.52
N THR A 100 6.64 5.28 3.28
CA THR A 100 6.75 3.95 2.70
C THR A 100 7.00 4.02 1.20
N ASP A 101 7.57 2.97 0.61
CA ASP A 101 7.69 2.77 -0.83
C ASP A 101 6.64 1.79 -1.38
N LEU A 102 5.71 1.36 -0.51
CA LEU A 102 4.55 0.56 -0.89
C LEU A 102 3.65 1.31 -1.88
N SER A 103 3.08 0.55 -2.82
CA SER A 103 2.06 1.08 -3.72
C SER A 103 0.77 1.41 -2.97
N SER A 104 -0.03 2.34 -3.50
CA SER A 104 -1.35 2.67 -2.95
C SER A 104 -2.26 1.44 -2.77
N LYS A 105 -2.11 0.42 -3.62
CA LYS A 105 -2.84 -0.85 -3.51
C LYS A 105 -2.40 -1.68 -2.31
N GLU A 106 -1.09 -1.73 -2.06
CA GLU A 106 -0.55 -2.45 -0.90
C GLU A 106 -0.90 -1.75 0.40
N ILE A 107 -0.88 -0.42 0.42
CA ILE A 107 -1.30 0.38 1.58
C ILE A 107 -2.78 0.14 1.87
N ALA A 108 -3.67 0.29 0.88
CA ALA A 108 -5.10 0.05 1.07
C ALA A 108 -5.40 -1.39 1.51
N LYS A 109 -4.69 -2.38 0.96
CA LYS A 109 -4.76 -3.78 1.41
C LYS A 109 -4.35 -3.92 2.87
N ALA A 110 -3.26 -3.28 3.26
CA ALA A 110 -2.72 -3.35 4.60
C ALA A 110 -3.69 -2.72 5.60
N ILE A 111 -4.24 -1.54 5.31
CA ILE A 111 -5.22 -0.83 6.14
C ILE A 111 -6.45 -1.72 6.38
N ASN A 112 -7.01 -2.29 5.30
CA ASN A 112 -8.16 -3.19 5.41
C ASN A 112 -7.84 -4.43 6.25
N LYS A 113 -6.66 -5.03 6.06
CA LYS A 113 -6.23 -6.22 6.82
C LYS A 113 -5.99 -5.93 8.31
N SER A 114 -5.59 -4.70 8.66
CA SER A 114 -5.37 -4.32 10.05
C SER A 114 -6.66 -4.07 10.82
N GLU A 115 -7.79 -3.87 10.14
CA GLU A 115 -9.07 -3.52 10.78
C GLU A 115 -8.90 -2.31 11.74
N LEU A 116 -8.04 -1.36 11.35
CA LEU A 116 -7.75 -0.16 12.14
C LEU A 116 -8.77 0.96 11.91
N VAL A 117 -9.54 0.87 10.84
CA VAL A 117 -10.59 1.83 10.47
C VAL A 117 -11.93 1.14 10.62
N SER A 118 -12.81 1.73 11.42
CA SER A 118 -14.20 1.31 11.59
C SER A 118 -15.05 1.71 10.36
N GLU A 119 -16.30 1.22 10.28
CA GLU A 119 -17.21 1.56 9.18
C GLU A 119 -17.54 3.06 9.11
N ASP A 120 -17.53 3.74 10.26
CA ASP A 120 -17.74 5.17 10.37
C ASP A 120 -16.48 5.99 10.06
N GLY A 121 -15.30 5.36 9.95
CA GLY A 121 -14.05 6.07 9.68
C GLY A 121 -13.22 6.35 10.92
N SER A 122 -13.74 6.05 12.12
CA SER A 122 -12.97 6.14 13.36
C SER A 122 -11.76 5.21 13.34
N ILE A 123 -10.64 5.69 13.88
CA ILE A 123 -9.39 4.95 13.91
C ILE A 123 -9.11 4.35 15.30
N ASP A 124 -8.83 3.04 15.32
CA ASP A 124 -8.28 2.36 16.49
C ASP A 124 -6.79 2.72 16.64
N GLU A 125 -6.48 3.56 17.63
CA GLU A 125 -5.14 4.08 17.89
C GLU A 125 -4.10 3.00 18.20
N GLU A 126 -4.48 1.92 18.89
CA GLU A 126 -3.55 0.84 19.22
C GLU A 126 -3.16 0.06 17.96
N LYS A 127 -4.13 -0.19 17.08
CA LYS A 127 -3.89 -0.84 15.78
C LYS A 127 -3.13 0.10 14.85
N LEU A 128 -3.39 1.39 14.88
CA LEU A 128 -2.66 2.39 14.12
C LEU A 128 -1.17 2.40 14.51
N ASP A 129 -0.85 2.38 15.81
CA ASP A 129 0.54 2.33 16.26
C ASP A 129 1.25 1.06 15.78
N LYS A 130 0.57 -0.09 15.84
CA LYS A 130 1.10 -1.35 15.28
C LYS A 130 1.28 -1.27 13.77
N PHE A 131 0.37 -0.59 13.07
CA PHE A 131 0.44 -0.39 11.63
C PHE A 131 1.65 0.45 11.23
N ILE A 132 1.83 1.60 11.89
CA ILE A 132 2.96 2.51 11.67
C ILE A 132 4.27 1.79 11.96
N ASN A 133 4.40 1.13 13.12
CA ASN A 133 5.62 0.40 13.48
C ASN A 133 6.02 -0.67 12.46
N LYS A 134 5.04 -1.24 11.75
CA LYS A 134 5.28 -2.29 10.76
C LYS A 134 5.68 -1.76 9.38
N TYR A 135 5.05 -0.68 8.92
CA TYR A 135 5.16 -0.22 7.53
C TYR A 135 5.94 1.07 7.36
N ASN A 136 6.23 1.78 8.44
CA ASN A 136 7.00 3.00 8.39
C ASN A 136 8.48 2.69 8.13
N ASN A 137 9.07 3.46 7.23
CA ASN A 137 10.48 3.46 6.94
C ASN A 137 11.00 4.90 7.01
N GLU A 138 11.43 5.30 8.21
CA GLU A 138 11.99 6.64 8.49
C GLU A 138 13.18 7.02 7.61
N THR A 139 13.91 6.04 7.04
CA THR A 139 15.02 6.36 6.13
C THR A 139 14.54 6.97 4.81
N LEU A 140 13.28 6.73 4.41
CA LEU A 140 12.68 7.33 3.23
C LEU A 140 12.32 8.80 3.45
N LYS A 141 12.05 9.21 4.70
CA LYS A 141 11.83 10.61 5.06
C LYS A 141 13.04 11.47 4.65
N LEU A 142 14.25 10.97 4.89
CA LEU A 142 15.51 11.63 4.54
C LEU A 142 15.77 11.72 3.02
N LYS A 143 14.92 11.12 2.18
CA LYS A 143 15.04 11.19 0.71
C LYS A 143 14.22 12.31 0.10
N ILE A 144 13.28 12.88 0.86
CA ILE A 144 12.30 13.86 0.39
C ILE A 144 12.39 15.21 1.12
N TYR A 145 13.27 15.32 2.13
CA TYR A 145 13.69 16.54 2.81
C TYR A 145 15.20 16.71 2.64
#